data_AF-A0A7X8K2S1-F1
#
_entry.id   AF-A0A7X8K2S1-F1
#
_cell.length_a   1.000
_cell.length_b   1.000
_cell.length_c   1.000
_cell.angle_alpha   90.00
_cell.angle_beta   90.00
_cell.angle_gamma   90.00
#
_symmetry.space_group_name_H-M   'P 1'
#
loop_
_entity.id
_entity.type
_entity.pdbx_description
1 polymer ?
#
loop_
_entity_poly.entity_id
_entity_poly.type
_entity_poly.pdbx_seq_one_letter_code
_entity_poly.pdbx_strand_id
1 'polypeptide(L)'
;MSVYDKAYELAKALANSPEYLQYLASREKLEQDETNYIMLQHYRRQQWEVQMVQLLGQEVAEEVAEELEQLYAFLSANPIVNEFLTAEYRFSRMMTDIQKIVGEAIGGWLIEENTNKMYN
;
A
#
# COMPACT_ATOMS: atom_id res chain seq x y z
N MET A 1 -31.78 5.63 -3.23
CA MET A 1 -30.56 4.81 -3.17
C MET A 1 -30.00 4.93 -1.77
N SER A 2 -29.66 3.80 -1.17
CA SER A 2 -29.01 3.70 0.14
C SER A 2 -27.50 3.98 0.03
N VAL A 3 -26.85 4.22 1.18
CA VAL A 3 -25.37 4.33 1.25
C VAL A 3 -24.71 3.00 0.84
N TYR A 4 -25.35 1.87 1.11
CA TYR A 4 -24.88 0.54 0.67
C TYR A 4 -24.93 0.40 -0.85
N ASP A 5 -25.99 0.91 -1.50
CA ASP A 5 -26.08 0.90 -2.97
C ASP A 5 -24.90 1.67 -3.59
N LYS A 6 -24.56 2.83 -2.99
CA LYS A 6 -23.40 3.64 -3.41
C LYS A 6 -22.07 2.97 -3.13
N ALA A 7 -21.93 2.23 -2.03
CA ALA A 7 -20.74 1.44 -1.76
C ALA A 7 -20.56 0.32 -2.80
N TYR A 8 -21.63 -0.37 -3.20
CA TYR A 8 -21.57 -1.37 -4.27
C TYR A 8 -21.23 -0.76 -5.63
N GLU A 9 -21.77 0.41 -5.96
CA GLU A 9 -21.39 1.15 -7.17
C GLU A 9 -19.90 1.52 -7.17
N LEU A 10 -19.39 2.03 -6.05
CA LEU A 10 -17.96 2.34 -5.88
C LEU A 10 -17.10 1.08 -6.01
N ALA A 11 -17.47 -0.02 -5.36
CA ALA A 11 -16.76 -1.29 -5.46
C ALA A 11 -16.70 -1.78 -6.92
N LYS A 12 -17.81 -1.67 -7.65
CA LYS A 12 -17.85 -2.03 -9.08
C LYS A 12 -16.97 -1.10 -9.92
N ALA A 13 -16.98 0.20 -9.64
CA ALA A 13 -16.12 1.16 -10.34
C ALA A 13 -14.63 0.88 -10.09
N LEU A 14 -14.24 0.62 -8.84
CA LEU A 14 -12.89 0.23 -8.44
C LEU A 14 -12.43 -1.04 -9.16
N ALA A 15 -13.27 -2.08 -9.17
CA ALA A 15 -12.95 -3.36 -9.81
C ALA A 15 -12.77 -3.25 -11.34
N ASN A 16 -13.37 -2.24 -11.97
CA ASN A 16 -13.24 -1.98 -13.41
C ASN A 16 -12.31 -0.80 -13.72
N SER A 17 -11.62 -0.26 -12.72
CA SER A 17 -10.69 0.85 -12.91
C SER A 17 -9.47 0.41 -13.72
N PRO A 18 -8.94 1.27 -14.62
CA PRO A 18 -7.69 0.99 -15.32
C PRO A 18 -6.54 0.64 -14.37
N GLU A 19 -6.46 1.32 -13.23
CA GLU A 19 -5.45 1.12 -12.19
C GLU A 19 -5.49 -0.30 -11.63
N TYR A 20 -6.68 -0.79 -11.27
CA TYR A 20 -6.84 -2.14 -10.73
C TYR A 20 -6.60 -3.22 -11.79
N LEU A 21 -7.10 -3.03 -13.01
CA LEU A 21 -6.90 -3.98 -14.10
C LEU A 21 -5.42 -4.08 -14.51
N GLN A 22 -4.70 -2.95 -14.55
CA GLN A 22 -3.25 -2.94 -14.80
C GLN A 22 -2.48 -3.63 -13.68
N TYR A 23 -2.87 -3.38 -12.42
CA TYR A 23 -2.30 -4.08 -11.28
C TYR A 23 -2.48 -5.60 -11.40
N LEU A 24 -3.70 -6.08 -11.68
CA LEU A 24 -3.95 -7.51 -11.87
C LEU A 24 -3.14 -8.12 -13.02
N ALA A 25 -3.08 -7.44 -14.17
CA ALA A 25 -2.33 -7.93 -15.33
C ALA A 25 -0.82 -7.98 -15.06
N SER A 26 -0.26 -6.96 -14.41
CA SER A 26 1.16 -6.96 -14.03
C SER A 26 1.49 -8.03 -12.99
N ARG A 27 0.55 -8.31 -12.06
CA ARG A 27 0.69 -9.37 -11.07
C ARG A 27 0.73 -10.74 -11.72
N GLU A 28 -0.19 -11.01 -12.64
CA GLU A 28 -0.23 -12.28 -13.38
C GLU A 28 1.08 -12.52 -14.17
N LYS A 29 1.61 -11.48 -14.83
CA LYS A 29 2.92 -11.56 -15.49
C LYS A 29 4.06 -11.88 -14.51
N LEU A 30 4.06 -11.24 -13.34
CA LEU A 30 5.08 -11.49 -12.32
C LEU A 30 4.97 -12.90 -11.73
N GLU A 31 3.76 -13.41 -11.50
CA GLU A 31 3.53 -14.77 -10.98
C GLU A 31 4.05 -15.85 -11.94
N GLN A 32 4.13 -15.56 -13.25
CA GLN A 32 4.76 -16.45 -14.23
C GLN A 32 6.29 -16.47 -14.14
N ASP A 33 6.90 -15.49 -13.49
CA ASP A 33 8.33 -15.42 -13.20
C ASP A 33 8.57 -15.82 -11.74
N GLU A 34 8.59 -17.13 -11.49
CA GLU A 34 8.72 -17.70 -10.14
C GLU A 34 9.91 -17.13 -9.35
N THR A 35 11.02 -16.86 -10.04
CA THR A 35 12.25 -16.36 -9.40
C THR A 35 12.02 -14.94 -8.87
N ASN A 36 11.55 -14.04 -9.72
CA ASN A 36 11.28 -12.66 -9.31
C ASN A 36 10.12 -12.54 -8.33
N TYR A 37 9.10 -13.41 -8.45
CA TYR A 37 8.01 -13.49 -7.50
C TYR A 37 8.49 -13.86 -6.08
N ILE A 38 9.30 -14.91 -5.96
CA ILE A 38 9.87 -15.34 -4.67
C ILE A 38 10.74 -14.24 -4.06
N MET A 39 11.59 -13.60 -4.87
CA MET A 39 12.45 -12.50 -4.39
C MET A 39 11.63 -11.29 -3.93
N LEU A 40 10.56 -10.95 -4.63
CA LEU A 40 9.65 -9.87 -4.20
C LEU A 40 8.95 -10.21 -2.88
N GLN A 41 8.51 -11.46 -2.69
CA GLN A 41 7.93 -11.89 -1.42
C GLN A 41 8.93 -11.80 -0.27
N HIS A 42 10.18 -12.19 -0.52
CA HIS A 42 11.27 -12.04 0.45
C HIS A 42 11.47 -10.58 0.85
N TYR A 43 11.55 -9.68 -0.15
CA TYR A 43 11.65 -8.24 0.06
C TYR A 43 10.51 -7.70 0.93
N ARG A 44 9.26 -8.06 0.63
CA ARG A 44 8.09 -7.59 1.41
C ARG A 44 8.14 -8.02 2.87
N ARG A 45 8.58 -9.24 3.14
CA ARG A 45 8.73 -9.75 4.50
C ARG A 45 9.77 -8.95 5.27
N GLN A 46 10.95 -8.74 4.69
CA GLN A 46 12.01 -7.93 5.32
C GLN A 46 11.56 -6.48 5.53
N GLN A 47 10.88 -5.89 4.54
CA GLN A 47 10.32 -4.55 4.66
C GLN A 47 9.33 -4.45 5.84
N TRP A 48 8.48 -5.45 6.02
CA TRP A 48 7.54 -5.49 7.14
C TRP A 48 8.23 -5.64 8.50
N GLU A 49 9.24 -6.50 8.59
CA GLU A 49 10.05 -6.66 9.81
C GLU A 49 10.74 -5.33 10.18
N VAL A 50 11.32 -4.63 9.21
CA VAL A 50 11.91 -3.30 9.39
C VAL A 50 10.87 -2.29 9.90
N GLN A 51 9.69 -2.24 9.29
CA GLN A 51 8.60 -1.36 9.73
C GLN A 51 8.14 -1.67 11.16
N MET A 52 8.11 -2.94 11.57
CA MET A 52 7.77 -3.34 12.93
C MET A 52 8.82 -2.88 13.95
N VAL A 53 10.11 -3.04 13.64
CA VAL A 53 11.20 -2.55 14.49
C VAL A 53 11.09 -1.04 14.70
N GLN A 54 10.85 -0.29 13.61
CA GLN A 54 10.64 1.16 13.68
C GLN A 54 9.42 1.54 14.50
N LEU A 55 8.31 0.81 14.37
CA LEU A 55 7.08 1.05 15.14
C LEU A 55 7.29 0.83 16.65
N LEU A 56 8.16 -0.10 17.02
CA LEU A 56 8.56 -0.35 18.42
C LEU A 56 9.54 0.70 18.96
N GLY A 57 9.91 1.70 18.15
CA GLY A 57 10.87 2.74 18.51
C GLY A 57 12.31 2.23 18.59
N GLN A 58 12.60 1.09 17.97
CA GLN A 58 13.94 0.50 17.93
C GLN A 58 14.69 0.96 16.66
N GLU A 59 16.01 1.05 16.77
CA GLU A 59 16.87 1.34 15.62
C GLU A 59 16.97 0.10 14.73
N VAL A 60 16.82 0.32 13.42
CA VAL A 60 17.04 -0.70 12.40
C VAL A 60 18.55 -0.80 12.19
N ALA A 61 19.10 -2.01 12.23
CA ALA A 61 20.51 -2.23 11.93
C ALA A 61 20.84 -1.73 10.52
N GLU A 62 21.94 -0.99 10.38
CA GLU A 62 22.38 -0.40 9.11
C GLU A 62 22.54 -1.46 8.01
N GLU A 63 23.12 -2.61 8.37
CA GLU A 63 23.26 -3.78 7.49
C GLU A 63 21.91 -4.25 6.90
N VAL A 64 20.84 -4.25 7.70
CA VAL A 64 19.50 -4.66 7.25
C VAL A 64 18.89 -3.63 6.31
N ALA A 65 19.13 -2.34 6.58
CA ALA A 65 18.67 -1.26 5.71
C ALA A 65 19.38 -1.31 4.34
N GLU A 66 20.70 -1.51 4.34
CA GLU A 66 21.50 -1.65 3.13
C GLU A 66 21.09 -2.88 2.30
N GLU A 67 20.90 -4.04 2.95
CA GLU A 67 20.42 -5.25 2.28
C GLU A 67 19.06 -5.04 1.60
N LEU A 68 18.14 -4.36 2.29
CA LEU A 68 16.82 -4.08 1.78
C LEU A 68 16.86 -3.12 0.57
N GLU A 69 17.74 -2.12 0.62
CA GLU A 69 17.95 -1.18 -0.49
C GLU A 69 18.55 -1.88 -1.71
N GLN A 70 19.57 -2.74 -1.52
CA GLN A 70 20.17 -3.52 -2.60
C GLN A 70 19.17 -4.48 -3.25
N LEU A 71 18.36 -5.16 -2.43
CA LEU A 71 17.32 -6.06 -2.92
C LEU A 71 16.26 -5.29 -3.73
N TYR A 72 15.86 -4.10 -3.27
CA TYR A 72 14.96 -3.23 -4.02
C TYR A 72 15.56 -2.78 -5.36
N ALA A 73 16.84 -2.37 -5.38
CA ALA A 73 17.52 -1.96 -6.60
C ALA A 73 17.60 -3.10 -7.62
N PHE A 74 17.90 -4.32 -7.16
CA PHE A 74 17.90 -5.51 -8.00
C PHE A 74 16.52 -5.83 -8.56
N LEU A 75 15.49 -5.82 -7.71
CA LEU A 75 14.10 -6.09 -8.11
C LEU A 75 13.58 -5.03 -9.11
N SER A 76 13.78 -3.76 -8.82
CA SER A 76 13.32 -2.65 -9.67
C SER A 76 14.05 -2.55 -11.01
N ALA A 77 15.24 -3.16 -11.14
CA ALA A 77 15.93 -3.29 -12.43
C ALA A 77 15.22 -4.27 -13.39
N ASN A 78 14.42 -5.21 -12.87
CA ASN A 78 13.65 -6.11 -13.70
C ASN A 78 12.38 -5.40 -14.25
N PRO A 79 12.18 -5.34 -15.58
CA PRO A 79 11.03 -4.65 -16.16
C PRO A 79 9.66 -5.19 -15.70
N ILE A 80 9.52 -6.51 -15.49
CA ILE A 80 8.28 -7.15 -15.06
C ILE A 80 7.95 -6.74 -13.63
N VAL A 81 8.96 -6.79 -12.75
CA VAL A 81 8.81 -6.38 -11.35
C VAL A 81 8.52 -4.88 -11.26
N ASN A 82 9.25 -4.05 -12.02
CA ASN A 82 9.03 -2.61 -12.04
C ASN A 82 7.63 -2.21 -12.57
N GLU A 83 7.15 -2.91 -13.61
CA GLU A 83 5.78 -2.74 -14.11
C GLU A 83 4.77 -3.03 -12.98
N PHE A 84 4.95 -4.15 -12.26
CA PHE A 84 4.11 -4.52 -11.13
C PHE A 84 4.15 -3.50 -9.99
N LEU A 85 5.34 -3.11 -9.52
CA LEU A 85 5.52 -2.12 -8.45
C LEU A 85 4.89 -0.76 -8.81
N THR A 86 5.04 -0.33 -10.07
CA THR A 86 4.45 0.92 -10.56
C THR A 86 2.92 0.83 -10.58
N ALA A 87 2.36 -0.28 -11.05
CA ALA A 87 0.91 -0.49 -11.08
C ALA A 87 0.32 -0.58 -9.67
N GLU A 88 1.00 -1.27 -8.75
CA GLU A 88 0.61 -1.34 -7.34
C GLU A 88 0.62 0.05 -6.69
N TYR A 89 1.66 0.85 -6.90
CA TYR A 89 1.74 2.22 -6.36
C TYR A 89 0.58 3.09 -6.85
N ARG A 90 0.26 3.03 -8.15
CA ARG A 90 -0.85 3.80 -8.74
C ARG A 90 -2.19 3.40 -8.14
N PHE A 91 -2.44 2.10 -8.03
CA PHE A 91 -3.66 1.58 -7.42
C PHE A 91 -3.77 1.96 -5.94
N SER A 92 -2.68 1.82 -5.18
CA SER A 92 -2.59 2.20 -3.77
C SER A 92 -2.94 3.67 -3.56
N ARG A 93 -2.34 4.56 -4.36
CA ARG A 93 -2.61 6.01 -4.30
C ARG A 93 -4.08 6.33 -4.54
N MET A 94 -4.68 5.76 -5.60
CA MET A 94 -6.11 5.94 -5.88
C MET A 94 -6.97 5.46 -4.71
N MET A 95 -6.63 4.33 -4.09
CA MET A 95 -7.36 3.80 -2.94
C MET A 95 -7.23 4.71 -1.72
N THR A 96 -6.04 5.25 -1.44
CA THR A 96 -5.81 6.23 -0.36
C THR A 96 -6.65 7.49 -0.58
N ASP A 97 -6.69 8.02 -1.80
CA ASP A 97 -7.48 9.21 -2.13
C ASP A 97 -8.98 8.95 -1.93
N ILE A 98 -9.48 7.78 -2.33
CA ILE A 98 -10.88 7.37 -2.11
C ILE A 98 -11.19 7.22 -0.62
N GLN A 99 -10.33 6.55 0.14
CA GLN A 99 -10.49 6.41 1.60
C GLN A 99 -10.52 7.77 2.29
N LYS A 100 -9.68 8.71 1.85
CA LYS A 100 -9.67 10.08 2.34
C LYS A 100 -10.99 10.80 2.05
N ILE A 101 -11.50 10.74 0.81
CA ILE A 101 -12.78 11.35 0.43
C ILE A 101 -13.93 10.81 1.29
N VAL A 102 -13.98 9.47 1.47
CA VAL A 102 -15.01 8.84 2.31
C VAL A 102 -14.85 9.24 3.77
N GLY A 103 -13.62 9.27 4.29
CA GLY A 103 -13.30 9.63 5.66
C GLY A 103 -13.62 11.10 6.00
N GLU A 104 -13.26 12.03 5.10
CA GLU A 104 -13.57 13.46 5.25
C GLU A 104 -15.07 13.73 5.33
N ALA A 105 -15.89 12.99 4.56
CA ALA A 105 -17.35 13.11 4.60
C ALA A 105 -17.96 12.72 5.95
N ILE A 106 -17.27 11.90 6.75
CA ILE A 106 -17.67 11.48 8.09
C ILE A 106 -16.71 11.98 9.18
N GLY A 107 -15.93 13.03 8.91
CA GLY A 107 -14.92 13.56 9.84
C GLY A 107 -15.48 13.95 11.21
N GLY A 108 -16.76 14.35 11.29
CA GLY A 108 -17.45 14.64 12.57
C GLY A 108 -17.75 13.41 13.44
N TRP A 109 -17.52 12.20 12.95
CA TRP A 109 -17.58 10.96 13.73
C TRP A 109 -16.32 10.77 14.59
N LEU A 110 -15.20 11.39 14.18
CA LEU A 110 -14.00 11.51 15.01
C LEU A 110 -14.25 12.65 16.01
N ILE A 111 -14.73 12.30 17.21
CA ILE A 111 -14.87 13.25 18.30
C ILE A 111 -13.48 13.82 18.63
N GLU A 112 -13.30 15.15 18.53
CA GLU A 112 -12.19 15.85 19.18
C GLU A 112 -12.37 15.77 20.71
N GLU A 113 -11.99 14.65 21.34
CA GLU A 113 -11.79 14.62 22.79
C GLU A 113 -10.45 15.29 23.14
N ASN A 114 -10.35 16.63 23.00
CA ASN A 114 -9.40 17.43 23.80
C ASN A 114 -9.57 18.96 23.72
N THR A 115 -10.78 19.48 23.95
CA THR A 115 -10.96 20.92 24.29
C THR A 115 -11.34 21.14 25.75
N ASN A 116 -10.80 20.36 26.70
CA ASN A 116 -10.89 20.75 28.11
C ASN A 116 -9.92 19.98 29.03
N LYS A 117 -8.66 20.42 29.10
CA LYS A 117 -7.73 20.24 30.24
C LYS A 117 -6.36 20.85 29.92
N MET A 118 -6.21 22.17 30.06
CA MET A 118 -4.91 22.77 30.46
C MET A 118 -4.97 24.27 30.83
N TYR A 119 -6.03 24.72 31.51
CA TYR A 119 -5.99 25.94 32.33
C TYR A 119 -6.91 25.76 33.55
N ASN A 120 -6.34 25.16 34.61
CA ASN A 120 -6.61 25.43 36.02
C ASN A 120 -5.49 24.80 36.83
#